data_AF-W6KFD0-F1
#
_entry.id   AF-W6KFD0-F1
#
_cell.length_a   1.000
_cell.length_b   1.000
_cell.length_c   1.000
_cell.angle_alpha   90.00
_cell.angle_beta   90.00
_cell.angle_gamma   90.00
#
_symmetry.space_group_name_H-M   'P 1'
#
loop_
_entity.id
_entity.type
_entity.pdbx_description
1 polymer ?
#
loop_
_entity_poly.entity_id
_entity_poly.type
_entity_poly.pdbx_seq_one_letter_code
_entity_poly.pdbx_strand_id
1 'polypeptide(L)'
;MVRRFKEFQTPPDDDLARCMDRSAAYLAHGQARDLPVAAELWLALHRQHEGAAATPEMARIARECGRLLHFLRRPLAKEVLETAHAYSVEAHGGRSVERALVMGCLAPYLDPTEGSIREIEECIAILEENLSSMEVVLSKEEMKMLLETVFVLTMCKSQILKEMGKETLESIWNSLEDVEARLKQLK
;
A
#
# COMPACT_ATOMS: atom_id res chain seq x y z
N MET A 1 12.79 -13.32 -26.01
CA MET A 1 13.30 -12.25 -25.13
C MET A 1 13.36 -12.67 -23.66
N VAL A 2 12.41 -13.49 -23.17
CA VAL A 2 12.38 -14.10 -21.82
C VAL A 2 13.62 -14.95 -21.45
N ARG A 3 14.30 -15.58 -22.43
CA ARG A 3 15.48 -16.43 -22.16
C ARG A 3 16.75 -15.69 -21.75
N ARG A 4 16.91 -14.40 -22.12
CA ARG A 4 18.17 -13.67 -21.86
C ARG A 4 18.33 -13.21 -20.40
N PHE A 5 17.28 -13.20 -19.57
CA PHE A 5 17.37 -12.65 -18.21
C PHE A 5 17.71 -13.69 -17.12
N LYS A 6 17.45 -14.98 -17.33
CA LYS A 6 17.87 -16.03 -16.37
C LYS A 6 19.39 -16.14 -16.24
N GLU A 7 20.13 -15.73 -17.27
CA GLU A 7 21.59 -15.86 -17.37
C GLU A 7 22.35 -14.72 -16.67
N PHE A 8 21.66 -13.62 -16.29
CA PHE A 8 22.26 -12.44 -15.62
C PHE A 8 21.66 -12.15 -14.25
N GLN A 9 21.12 -13.18 -13.57
CA GLN A 9 20.62 -13.02 -12.20
C GLN A 9 21.79 -12.76 -11.25
N THR A 10 22.12 -11.49 -11.01
CA THR A 10 22.76 -11.11 -9.74
C THR A 10 21.76 -11.49 -8.65
N PRO A 11 22.15 -12.31 -7.66
CA PRO A 11 21.28 -12.61 -6.53
C PRO A 11 20.84 -11.29 -5.88
N PRO A 12 19.55 -11.14 -5.53
CA PRO A 12 19.14 -10.01 -4.71
C PRO A 12 19.92 -10.04 -3.39
N ASP A 13 20.57 -8.92 -3.05
CA ASP A 13 21.29 -8.71 -1.79
C ASP A 13 20.77 -7.46 -1.06
N ASP A 14 21.18 -7.29 0.20
CA ASP A 14 20.70 -6.21 1.07
C ASP A 14 21.03 -4.81 0.52
N ASP A 15 22.13 -4.68 -0.23
CA ASP A 15 22.54 -3.40 -0.81
C ASP A 15 21.66 -3.04 -2.01
N LEU A 16 21.29 -4.03 -2.83
CA LEU A 16 20.30 -3.86 -3.90
C LEU A 16 18.92 -3.48 -3.32
N ALA A 17 18.48 -4.14 -2.25
CA ALA A 17 17.22 -3.81 -1.58
C ALA A 17 17.19 -2.35 -1.10
N ARG A 18 18.26 -1.90 -0.41
CA ARG A 18 18.41 -0.52 0.08
C ARG A 18 18.47 0.53 -1.03
N CYS A 19 19.13 0.23 -2.15
CA CYS A 19 19.23 1.14 -3.29
C CYS A 19 17.97 1.18 -4.17
N MET A 20 17.05 0.21 -4.02
CA MET A 20 15.79 0.16 -4.74
C MET A 20 14.76 1.15 -4.21
N ASP A 21 15.02 2.46 -4.36
CA ASP A 21 13.95 3.45 -4.34
C ASP A 21 12.92 3.17 -5.44
N ARG A 22 11.73 3.78 -5.36
CA ARG A 22 10.71 3.75 -6.45
C ARG A 22 11.36 3.92 -7.84
N SER A 23 12.41 4.74 -7.92
CA SER A 23 13.24 5.02 -9.09
C SER A 23 14.17 3.88 -9.52
N ALA A 24 14.67 3.04 -8.62
CA ALA A 24 15.59 1.94 -8.93
C ALA A 24 14.89 0.64 -9.31
N ALA A 25 13.67 0.38 -8.82
CA ALA A 25 12.76 -0.55 -9.49
C ALA A 25 12.43 -0.03 -10.90
N TYR A 26 12.10 1.26 -11.04
CA TYR A 26 11.85 1.89 -12.34
C TYR A 26 13.07 1.86 -13.29
N LEU A 27 14.30 1.99 -12.77
CA LEU A 27 15.56 1.95 -13.53
C LEU A 27 16.02 0.52 -13.86
N ALA A 28 15.82 -0.46 -12.96
CA ALA A 28 15.95 -1.88 -13.29
C ALA A 28 14.91 -2.29 -14.37
N HIS A 29 13.76 -1.62 -14.41
CA HIS A 29 12.70 -1.79 -15.42
C HIS A 29 12.80 -0.90 -16.66
N GLY A 30 13.74 0.05 -16.69
CA GLY A 30 13.82 1.09 -17.72
C GLY A 30 13.99 0.57 -19.15
N GLN A 31 14.39 -0.69 -19.33
CA GLN A 31 14.56 -1.30 -20.65
C GLN A 31 13.48 -2.33 -21.05
N ALA A 32 12.51 -2.69 -20.18
CA ALA A 32 11.52 -3.74 -20.55
C ALA A 32 10.07 -3.58 -20.08
N ARG A 33 9.72 -2.70 -19.12
CA ARG A 33 8.31 -2.50 -18.68
C ARG A 33 7.55 -3.80 -18.29
N ASP A 34 8.23 -4.82 -17.81
CA ASP A 34 7.62 -6.12 -17.49
C ASP A 34 7.20 -6.19 -16.01
N LEU A 35 5.97 -5.74 -15.73
CA LEU A 35 5.38 -5.74 -14.38
C LEU A 35 5.35 -7.14 -13.74
N PRO A 36 5.04 -8.24 -14.46
CA PRO A 36 5.23 -9.59 -13.95
C PRO A 36 6.63 -9.88 -13.40
N VAL A 37 7.68 -9.50 -14.13
CA VAL A 37 9.08 -9.71 -13.67
C VAL A 37 9.37 -8.87 -12.42
N ALA A 38 8.84 -7.65 -12.34
CA ALA A 38 8.91 -6.82 -11.14
C ALA A 38 8.35 -7.56 -9.92
N ALA A 39 7.14 -8.11 -10.06
CA ALA A 39 6.47 -8.82 -8.99
C ALA A 39 7.25 -10.07 -8.54
N GLU A 40 7.86 -10.80 -9.47
CA GLU A 40 8.72 -11.95 -9.15
C GLU A 40 9.95 -11.55 -8.33
N LEU A 41 10.62 -10.44 -8.68
CA LEU A 41 11.78 -9.93 -7.93
C LEU A 41 11.40 -9.53 -6.51
N TRP A 42 10.35 -8.71 -6.37
CA TRP A 42 9.88 -8.27 -5.06
C TRP A 42 9.42 -9.44 -4.18
N LEU A 43 8.79 -10.45 -4.80
CA LEU A 43 8.38 -11.66 -4.09
C LEU A 43 9.59 -12.48 -3.63
N ALA A 44 10.65 -12.57 -4.44
CA ALA A 44 11.89 -13.24 -4.04
C ALA A 44 12.56 -12.54 -2.84
N LEU A 45 12.64 -11.22 -2.87
CA LEU A 45 13.16 -10.42 -1.74
C LEU A 45 12.30 -10.57 -0.48
N HIS A 46 10.98 -10.50 -0.63
CA HIS A 46 10.06 -10.70 0.49
C HIS A 46 10.29 -12.06 1.18
N ARG A 47 10.43 -13.13 0.39
CA ARG A 47 10.69 -14.50 0.87
C ARG A 47 12.04 -14.68 1.58
N GLN A 48 13.06 -13.91 1.22
CA GLN A 48 14.36 -13.97 1.90
C GLN A 48 14.29 -13.50 3.36
N HIS A 49 13.27 -12.72 3.70
CA HIS A 49 13.08 -12.14 5.02
C HIS A 49 11.95 -12.80 5.83
N GLU A 50 11.35 -13.88 5.32
CA GLU A 50 10.34 -14.65 6.05
C GLU A 50 10.90 -15.17 7.39
N GLY A 51 10.19 -14.91 8.48
CA GLY A 51 10.57 -15.35 9.83
C GLY A 51 11.61 -14.46 10.54
N ALA A 52 12.12 -13.40 9.90
CA ALA A 52 12.95 -12.40 10.56
C ALA A 52 12.11 -11.37 11.35
N ALA A 53 12.74 -10.67 12.30
CA ALA A 53 12.10 -9.56 13.01
C ALA A 53 11.79 -8.41 12.06
N ALA A 54 10.64 -7.74 12.22
CA ALA A 54 10.22 -6.73 11.27
C ALA A 54 11.14 -5.51 11.31
N THR A 55 11.48 -5.00 10.13
CA THR A 55 12.23 -3.76 9.97
C THR A 55 11.48 -2.82 9.02
N PRO A 56 11.75 -1.50 9.06
CA PRO A 56 11.16 -0.55 8.10
C PRO A 56 11.38 -0.97 6.64
N GLU A 57 12.54 -1.56 6.35
CA GLU A 57 12.88 -2.04 5.02
C GLU A 57 12.04 -3.25 4.61
N MET A 58 11.81 -4.21 5.51
CA MET A 58 10.93 -5.36 5.25
C MET A 58 9.48 -4.91 5.04
N ALA A 59 8.99 -3.94 5.83
CA ALA A 59 7.68 -3.35 5.64
C ALA A 59 7.54 -2.71 4.25
N ARG A 60 8.58 -1.99 3.81
CA ARG A 60 8.64 -1.38 2.48
C ARG A 60 8.66 -2.41 1.35
N ILE A 61 9.50 -3.43 1.44
CA ILE A 61 9.60 -4.54 0.48
C ILE A 61 8.24 -5.23 0.35
N ALA A 62 7.62 -5.63 1.47
CA ALA A 62 6.34 -6.31 1.48
C ALA A 62 5.22 -5.42 0.90
N ARG A 63 5.20 -4.12 1.22
CA ARG A 63 4.23 -3.17 0.67
C ARG A 63 4.34 -3.04 -0.85
N GLU A 64 5.53 -2.82 -1.39
CA GLU A 64 5.70 -2.70 -2.85
C GLU A 64 5.39 -4.01 -3.57
N CYS A 65 5.77 -5.16 -2.99
CA CYS A 65 5.40 -6.48 -3.49
C CYS A 65 3.88 -6.64 -3.55
N GLY A 66 3.20 -6.44 -2.41
CA GLY A 66 1.75 -6.57 -2.28
C GLY A 66 0.99 -5.65 -3.22
N ARG A 67 1.44 -4.39 -3.37
CA ARG A 67 0.85 -3.41 -4.30
C ARG A 67 0.94 -3.86 -5.76
N LEU A 68 2.09 -4.38 -6.19
CA LEU A 68 2.27 -4.91 -7.54
C LEU A 68 1.42 -6.16 -7.77
N LEU A 69 1.37 -7.08 -6.81
CA LEU A 69 0.54 -8.28 -6.87
C LEU A 69 -0.95 -7.93 -6.94
N HIS A 70 -1.40 -6.94 -6.16
CA HIS A 70 -2.77 -6.40 -6.21
C HIS A 70 -3.09 -5.85 -7.59
N PHE A 71 -2.23 -4.98 -8.14
CA PHE A 71 -2.40 -4.41 -9.47
C PHE A 71 -2.49 -5.48 -10.56
N LEU A 72 -1.65 -6.52 -10.46
CA LEU A 72 -1.63 -7.66 -11.38
C LEU A 72 -2.71 -8.73 -11.07
N ARG A 73 -3.56 -8.50 -10.05
CA ARG A 73 -4.62 -9.40 -9.59
C ARG A 73 -4.11 -10.82 -9.31
N ARG A 74 -2.93 -10.93 -8.71
CA ARG A 74 -2.35 -12.22 -8.32
C ARG A 74 -2.99 -12.73 -7.03
N PRO A 75 -3.26 -14.06 -6.89
CA PRO A 75 -3.90 -14.61 -5.70
C PRO A 75 -3.18 -14.32 -4.39
N LEU A 76 -1.85 -14.22 -4.43
CA LEU A 76 -1.00 -13.98 -3.25
C LEU A 76 -1.06 -12.53 -2.73
N ALA A 77 -1.74 -11.62 -3.43
CA ALA A 77 -1.75 -10.20 -3.05
C ALA A 77 -2.24 -9.97 -1.62
N LYS A 78 -3.31 -10.66 -1.21
CA LYS A 78 -3.89 -10.53 0.13
C LYS A 78 -2.86 -10.88 1.22
N GLU A 79 -2.28 -12.07 1.14
CA GLU A 79 -1.31 -12.57 2.12
C GLU A 79 -0.12 -11.63 2.29
N VAL A 80 0.49 -11.20 1.17
CA VAL A 80 1.64 -10.29 1.22
C VAL A 80 1.25 -8.92 1.79
N LEU A 81 0.05 -8.42 1.50
CA LEU A 81 -0.44 -7.16 2.05
C LEU A 81 -0.75 -7.26 3.55
N GLU A 82 -1.25 -8.40 4.04
CA GLU A 82 -1.44 -8.67 5.47
C GLU A 82 -0.08 -8.68 6.19
N THR A 83 0.93 -9.33 5.60
CA THR A 83 2.30 -9.29 6.13
C THR A 83 2.89 -7.90 6.10
N ALA A 84 2.71 -7.14 5.01
CA ALA A 84 3.16 -5.75 4.92
C ALA A 84 2.53 -4.88 6.01
N HIS A 85 1.25 -5.08 6.28
CA HIS A 85 0.52 -4.35 7.32
C HIS A 85 1.08 -4.67 8.71
N ALA A 86 1.29 -5.96 9.01
CA ALA A 86 1.90 -6.40 10.27
C ALA A 86 3.32 -5.82 10.46
N TYR A 87 4.16 -5.89 9.42
CA TYR A 87 5.50 -5.30 9.45
C TYR A 87 5.46 -3.78 9.66
N SER A 88 4.53 -3.07 9.04
CA SER A 88 4.38 -1.63 9.27
C SER A 88 4.01 -1.30 10.72
N VAL A 89 3.11 -2.08 11.33
CA VAL A 89 2.73 -1.92 12.75
C VAL A 89 3.94 -2.17 13.66
N GLU A 90 4.70 -3.24 13.42
CA GLU A 90 5.85 -3.60 14.26
C GLU A 90 7.02 -2.61 14.12
N ALA A 91 7.32 -2.18 12.89
CA ALA A 91 8.47 -1.32 12.61
C ALA A 91 8.21 0.18 12.86
N HIS A 92 6.99 0.66 12.64
CA HIS A 92 6.65 2.10 12.70
C HIS A 92 5.62 2.42 13.80
N GLY A 93 5.02 1.42 14.42
CA GLY A 93 3.97 1.57 15.43
C GLY A 93 2.55 1.59 14.83
N GLY A 94 1.56 1.36 15.69
CA GLY A 94 0.15 1.22 15.28
C GLY A 94 -0.50 2.48 14.73
N ARG A 95 0.04 3.68 15.00
CA ARG A 95 -0.48 4.96 14.49
C ARG A 95 0.34 5.53 13.32
N SER A 96 1.11 4.69 12.65
CA SER A 96 1.98 5.10 11.54
C SER A 96 1.22 5.32 10.23
N VAL A 97 1.69 6.29 9.45
CA VAL A 97 1.19 6.54 8.09
C VAL A 97 1.50 5.34 7.19
N GLU A 98 2.63 4.68 7.41
CA GLU A 98 3.07 3.50 6.68
C GLU A 98 2.05 2.37 6.74
N ARG A 99 1.50 2.08 7.93
CA ARG A 99 0.42 1.11 8.12
C ARG A 99 -0.82 1.50 7.32
N ALA A 100 -1.25 2.77 7.43
CA ALA A 100 -2.46 3.26 6.76
C ALA A 100 -2.33 3.22 5.22
N LEU A 101 -1.13 3.49 4.69
CA LEU A 101 -0.84 3.36 3.26
C LEU A 101 -0.93 1.91 2.76
N VAL A 102 -0.51 0.93 3.54
CA VAL A 102 -0.71 -0.50 3.20
C VAL A 102 -2.20 -0.81 3.16
N MET A 103 -2.98 -0.30 4.12
CA MET A 103 -4.42 -0.53 4.20
C MET A 103 -5.15 -0.09 2.93
N GLY A 104 -4.68 0.94 2.22
CA GLY A 104 -5.25 1.36 0.95
C GLY A 104 -5.30 0.26 -0.13
N CYS A 105 -4.37 -0.70 -0.08
CA CYS A 105 -4.37 -1.87 -0.99
C CYS A 105 -4.97 -3.12 -0.32
N LEU A 106 -4.92 -3.22 1.00
CA LEU A 106 -5.43 -4.38 1.76
C LEU A 106 -6.96 -4.34 1.95
N ALA A 107 -7.54 -3.15 2.11
CA ALA A 107 -8.97 -2.95 2.42
C ALA A 107 -9.94 -3.72 1.48
N PRO A 108 -9.71 -3.84 0.16
CA PRO A 108 -10.56 -4.64 -0.73
C PRO A 108 -10.61 -6.15 -0.40
N TYR A 109 -9.70 -6.66 0.44
CA TYR A 109 -9.59 -8.08 0.80
C TYR A 109 -10.12 -8.38 2.20
N LEU A 110 -10.56 -7.36 2.95
CA LEU A 110 -11.05 -7.52 4.31
C LEU A 110 -12.43 -8.17 4.31
N ASP A 111 -12.69 -8.97 5.35
CA ASP A 111 -14.00 -9.57 5.54
C ASP A 111 -15.03 -8.50 5.95
N PRO A 112 -16.31 -8.64 5.60
CA PRO A 112 -17.33 -7.65 5.90
C PRO A 112 -17.74 -7.70 7.39
N THR A 113 -16.95 -7.07 8.25
CA THR A 113 -17.13 -7.07 9.70
C THR A 113 -16.99 -5.67 10.31
N GLU A 114 -17.56 -5.47 11.50
CA GLU A 114 -17.32 -4.24 12.29
C GLU A 114 -15.84 -4.04 12.65
N GLY A 115 -15.07 -5.12 12.74
CA GLY A 115 -13.62 -5.04 12.93
C GLY A 115 -12.94 -4.35 11.76
N SER A 116 -13.25 -4.81 10.54
CA SER A 116 -12.73 -4.23 9.30
C SER A 116 -13.13 -2.76 9.11
N ILE A 117 -14.36 -2.40 9.49
CA ILE A 117 -14.80 -0.99 9.44
C ILE A 117 -13.96 -0.13 10.39
N ARG A 118 -13.80 -0.55 11.64
CA ARG A 118 -13.00 0.19 12.63
C ARG A 118 -11.55 0.34 12.20
N GLU A 119 -10.96 -0.74 11.67
CA GLU A 119 -9.61 -0.73 11.13
C GLU A 119 -9.43 0.30 10.01
N ILE A 120 -10.40 0.37 9.08
CA ILE A 120 -10.42 1.36 8.01
C ILE A 120 -10.58 2.78 8.58
N GLU A 121 -11.47 2.98 9.54
CA GLU A 121 -11.71 4.29 10.18
C GLU A 121 -10.46 4.79 10.90
N GLU A 122 -9.75 3.92 11.62
CA GLU A 122 -8.48 4.23 12.26
C GLU A 122 -7.43 4.67 11.23
N CYS A 123 -7.31 3.95 10.11
CA CYS A 123 -6.36 4.31 9.05
C CYS A 123 -6.72 5.65 8.38
N ILE A 124 -8.01 5.92 8.13
CA ILE A 124 -8.45 7.22 7.61
C ILE A 124 -8.07 8.35 8.58
N ALA A 125 -8.31 8.15 9.88
CA ALA A 125 -7.99 9.15 10.89
C ALA A 125 -6.49 9.47 10.94
N ILE A 126 -5.62 8.45 10.85
CA ILE A 126 -4.16 8.63 10.79
C ILE A 126 -3.76 9.50 9.58
N LEU A 127 -4.34 9.23 8.41
CA LEU A 127 -4.01 9.96 7.19
C LEU A 127 -4.51 11.41 7.24
N GLU A 128 -5.72 11.65 7.74
CA GLU A 128 -6.28 13.00 7.88
C GLU A 128 -5.56 13.82 8.96
N GLU A 129 -5.15 13.21 10.06
CA GLU A 129 -4.29 13.85 11.07
C GLU A 129 -2.96 14.29 10.44
N ASN A 130 -2.37 13.47 9.59
CA ASN A 130 -1.13 13.81 8.89
C ASN A 130 -1.34 14.93 7.84
N LEU A 131 -2.44 14.89 7.09
CA LEU A 131 -2.81 15.92 6.11
C LEU A 131 -3.11 17.30 6.74
N SER A 132 -3.58 17.30 7.99
CA SER A 132 -3.94 18.51 8.74
C SER A 132 -2.85 18.98 9.71
N SER A 133 -1.77 18.21 9.87
CA SER A 133 -0.70 18.52 10.80
C SER A 133 0.11 19.74 10.34
N MET A 134 0.32 20.70 11.24
CA MET A 134 1.21 21.84 11.02
C MET A 134 2.70 21.44 11.14
N GLU A 135 2.99 20.27 11.70
CA GLU A 135 4.36 19.79 11.95
C GLU A 135 4.92 18.97 10.78
N VAL A 136 4.07 18.58 9.83
CA VAL A 136 4.46 17.75 8.68
C VAL A 136 4.40 18.58 7.40
N VAL A 137 5.53 18.73 6.73
CA VAL A 137 5.61 19.37 5.41
C VAL A 137 5.53 18.29 4.34
N LEU A 138 4.37 18.17 3.70
CA LEU A 138 4.14 17.23 2.61
C LEU A 138 4.36 17.90 1.26
N SER A 139 5.06 17.21 0.35
CA SER A 139 5.06 17.55 -1.06
C SER A 139 3.66 17.36 -1.68
N LYS A 140 3.45 17.96 -2.85
CA LYS A 140 2.20 17.83 -3.60
C LYS A 140 1.88 16.36 -3.91
N GLU A 141 2.90 15.58 -4.25
CA GLU A 141 2.82 14.15 -4.55
C GLU A 141 2.47 13.33 -3.30
N GLU A 142 3.03 13.66 -2.14
CA GLU A 142 2.70 12.99 -0.88
C GLU A 142 1.27 13.31 -0.45
N MET A 143 0.86 14.58 -0.48
CA MET A 143 -0.53 14.96 -0.19
C MET A 143 -1.52 14.22 -1.08
N LYS A 144 -1.22 14.15 -2.38
CA LYS A 144 -2.04 13.43 -3.35
C LYS A 144 -2.15 11.94 -2.99
N MET A 145 -1.04 11.29 -2.65
CA MET A 145 -1.02 9.88 -2.27
C MET A 145 -1.85 9.61 -1.01
N LEU A 146 -1.76 10.47 0.02
CA LEU A 146 -2.56 10.32 1.24
C LEU A 146 -4.06 10.49 0.92
N LEU A 147 -4.44 11.51 0.14
CA LEU A 147 -5.83 11.74 -0.26
C LEU A 147 -6.41 10.61 -1.12
N GLU A 148 -5.64 10.11 -2.10
CA GLU A 148 -6.05 8.94 -2.90
C GLU A 148 -6.26 7.71 -2.02
N THR A 149 -5.43 7.54 -0.98
CA THR A 149 -5.59 6.45 -0.01
C THR A 149 -6.85 6.63 0.84
N VAL A 150 -7.09 7.83 1.37
CA VAL A 150 -8.33 8.15 2.11
C VAL A 150 -9.57 7.87 1.25
N PHE A 151 -9.54 8.26 -0.03
CA PHE A 151 -10.64 8.00 -0.97
C PHE A 151 -10.91 6.50 -1.11
N VAL A 152 -9.88 5.69 -1.38
CA VAL A 152 -10.02 4.23 -1.53
C VAL A 152 -10.54 3.59 -0.25
N LEU A 153 -9.99 3.97 0.90
CA LEU A 153 -10.44 3.46 2.20
C LEU A 153 -11.92 3.78 2.46
N THR A 154 -12.34 5.01 2.14
CA THR A 154 -13.74 5.44 2.29
C THR A 154 -14.67 4.67 1.35
N MET A 155 -14.23 4.40 0.12
CA MET A 155 -14.96 3.54 -0.82
C MET A 155 -15.09 2.10 -0.30
N CYS A 156 -14.01 1.52 0.22
CA CYS A 156 -14.02 0.17 0.79
C CYS A 156 -14.93 0.07 2.01
N LYS A 157 -14.93 1.09 2.89
CA LYS A 157 -15.88 1.18 4.01
C LYS A 157 -17.32 1.14 3.54
N SER A 158 -17.66 1.92 2.51
CA SER A 158 -19.00 1.93 1.90
C SER A 158 -19.41 0.54 1.39
N GLN A 159 -18.49 -0.13 0.70
CA GLN A 159 -18.72 -1.46 0.14
C GLN A 159 -18.93 -2.50 1.25
N ILE A 160 -18.11 -2.49 2.30
CA ILE A 160 -18.27 -3.39 3.45
C ILE A 160 -19.61 -3.16 4.14
N LEU A 161 -20.01 -1.91 4.40
CA LEU A 161 -21.31 -1.60 5.00
C LEU A 161 -22.47 -2.18 4.18
N LYS A 162 -22.39 -2.03 2.85
CA LYS A 162 -23.39 -2.57 1.93
C LYS A 162 -23.43 -4.11 1.98
N GLU A 163 -22.28 -4.77 2.00
CA GLU A 163 -22.18 -6.23 2.11
C GLU A 163 -22.73 -6.76 3.45
N MET A 164 -22.59 -5.97 4.51
CA MET A 164 -23.18 -6.24 5.82
C MET A 164 -24.69 -5.96 5.90
N GLY A 165 -25.32 -5.51 4.81
CA GLY A 165 -26.73 -5.15 4.78
C GLY A 165 -27.06 -3.88 5.56
N LYS A 166 -26.05 -3.04 5.84
CA LYS A 166 -26.23 -1.74 6.49
C LYS A 166 -26.44 -0.65 5.44
N GLU A 167 -27.19 0.37 5.82
CA GLU A 167 -27.34 1.55 4.96
C GLU A 167 -26.00 2.29 4.84
N THR A 168 -25.62 2.62 3.61
CA THR A 168 -24.52 3.55 3.34
C THR A 168 -24.97 4.94 3.76
N LEU A 169 -24.31 5.50 4.78
CA LEU A 169 -24.64 6.82 5.31
C LEU A 169 -24.29 7.93 4.30
N GLU A 170 -25.13 8.96 4.23
CA GLU A 170 -24.88 10.18 3.44
C GLU A 170 -23.53 10.82 3.76
N SER A 171 -23.09 10.71 5.02
CA SER A 171 -21.78 11.19 5.47
C SER A 171 -20.61 10.58 4.68
N ILE A 172 -20.73 9.34 4.19
CA ILE A 172 -19.68 8.69 3.39
C ILE A 172 -19.56 9.35 2.02
N TRP A 173 -20.69 9.68 1.40
CA TRP A 173 -20.71 10.39 0.12
C TRP A 173 -20.12 11.79 0.25
N ASN A 174 -20.50 12.52 1.30
CA ASN A 174 -19.93 13.84 1.58
C ASN A 174 -18.41 13.78 1.78
N SER A 175 -17.90 12.75 2.47
CA SER A 175 -16.45 12.56 2.62
C SER A 175 -15.75 12.27 1.29
N LEU A 176 -16.35 11.47 0.41
CA LEU A 176 -15.78 11.20 -0.92
C LEU A 176 -15.72 12.46 -1.79
N GLU A 177 -16.79 13.26 -1.78
CA GLU A 177 -16.85 14.53 -2.52
C GLU A 177 -15.82 15.54 -2.03
N ASP A 178 -15.63 15.66 -0.71
CA ASP A 178 -14.59 16.51 -0.12
C ASP A 178 -13.18 16.10 -0.56
N VAL A 179 -12.87 14.80 -0.46
CA VAL A 179 -11.57 14.27 -0.87
C VAL A 179 -11.33 14.48 -2.37
N GLU A 180 -12.34 14.28 -3.22
CA GLU A 180 -12.22 14.59 -4.64
C GLU A 180 -11.97 16.08 -4.92
N ALA A 181 -12.65 16.97 -4.19
CA ALA A 181 -12.45 18.42 -4.31
C ALA A 181 -11.01 18.81 -3.95
N ARG A 182 -10.48 18.27 -2.85
CA ARG A 182 -9.08 18.44 -2.41
C ARG A 182 -8.11 17.90 -3.45
N LEU A 183 -8.34 16.71 -4.01
CA LEU A 183 -7.52 16.14 -5.10
C LEU A 183 -7.52 17.01 -6.37
N LYS A 184 -8.65 17.65 -6.71
CA LYS A 184 -8.75 18.56 -7.87
C LYS A 184 -7.93 19.84 -7.67
N GLN A 185 -7.78 20.32 -6.44
CA GLN A 185 -6.95 21.49 -6.11
C GLN A 185 -5.45 21.19 -6.20
N LEU A 186 -5.06 19.91 -6.10
CA LEU A 186 -3.69 19.44 -6.29
C LEU A 186 -3.37 19.12 -7.77
N LYS A 187 -4.17 19.56 -8.75
CA LYS A 187 -3.80 19.47 -10.17
C LYS A 187 -3.06 20.72 -10.59
#